data_AF-A0A9D7VMM9-F1
#
_entry.id   AF-A0A9D7VMM9-F1
#
_cell.length_a   1.000
_cell.length_b   1.000
_cell.length_c   1.000
_cell.angle_alpha   90.00
_cell.angle_beta   90.00
_cell.angle_gamma   90.00
#
_symmetry.space_group_name_H-M   'P 1'
#
loop_
_entity.id
_entity.type
_entity.pdbx_description
1 polymer ?
#
loop_
_entity_poly.entity_id
_entity_poly.type
_entity_poly.pdbx_seq_one_letter_code
_entity_poly.pdbx_strand_id
1 'polypeptide(L)'
;MMADHSSAQTRFYADLPVFTEFSGVADRRSYAPLPDGWVLLAADIVRSRDALAAGNYKTVNMIAAAAVAAVLNASQNIELPFVFGGDGAMAAVPPHLAEEAGQALAGFG
;
A
#
# COMPACT_ATOMS: atom_id res chain seq x y z
N MET A 1 -29.25 14.28 5.90
CA MET A 1 -28.54 14.02 4.64
C MET A 1 -27.10 13.67 5.00
N MET A 2 -26.84 12.40 5.32
CA MET A 2 -25.48 11.89 5.55
C MET A 2 -25.00 11.41 4.18
N ALA A 3 -24.08 12.14 3.55
CA ALA A 3 -23.36 11.57 2.43
C ALA A 3 -22.64 10.31 2.94
N ASP A 4 -22.71 9.25 2.16
CA ASP A 4 -22.10 7.96 2.44
C ASP A 4 -20.58 8.14 2.69
N HIS A 5 -20.23 8.23 3.97
CA HIS A 5 -18.84 8.41 4.41
C HIS A 5 -17.98 7.18 4.08
N SER A 6 -18.63 6.03 3.81
CA SER A 6 -17.96 4.79 3.42
C SER A 6 -17.50 4.84 1.97
N SER A 7 -18.36 5.22 1.02
CA SER A 7 -17.96 5.30 -0.40
C SER A 7 -16.96 6.41 -0.69
N ALA A 8 -17.04 7.54 0.02
CA ALA A 8 -16.07 8.63 -0.08
C ALA A 8 -14.65 8.17 0.31
N GLN A 9 -14.52 7.34 1.36
CA GLN A 9 -13.22 6.78 1.73
C GLN A 9 -12.73 5.74 0.73
N THR A 10 -13.63 4.92 0.17
CA THR A 10 -13.27 3.90 -0.83
C THR A 10 -12.71 4.50 -2.14
N ARG A 11 -13.18 5.69 -2.56
CA ARG A 11 -12.72 6.32 -3.81
C ARG A 11 -11.57 7.32 -3.64
N PHE A 12 -11.16 7.62 -2.42
CA PHE A 12 -10.18 8.68 -2.13
C PHE A 12 -8.93 8.60 -3.02
N TYR A 13 -8.29 7.42 -3.10
CA TYR A 13 -7.05 7.27 -3.85
C TYR A 13 -7.26 7.34 -5.37
N ALA A 14 -8.33 6.72 -5.87
CA ALA A 14 -8.69 6.73 -7.29
C ALA A 14 -9.02 8.15 -7.81
N ASP A 15 -9.55 9.01 -6.94
CA ASP A 15 -9.96 10.37 -7.29
C ASP A 15 -8.84 11.41 -7.09
N LEU A 16 -7.63 11.00 -6.67
CA LEU A 16 -6.50 11.93 -6.52
C LEU A 16 -6.05 12.51 -7.88
N PRO A 17 -5.82 13.83 -7.97
CA PRO A 17 -5.29 14.43 -9.19
C PRO A 17 -3.91 13.87 -9.54
N VAL A 18 -3.81 13.28 -10.73
CA VAL A 18 -2.53 12.86 -11.30
C VAL A 18 -1.81 14.08 -11.86
N PHE A 19 -0.53 14.25 -11.52
CA PHE A 19 0.34 15.24 -12.16
C PHE A 19 1.34 14.53 -13.09
N THR A 20 1.58 15.12 -14.25
CA THR A 20 2.44 14.55 -15.31
C THR A 20 3.80 15.23 -15.40
N GLU A 21 3.94 16.42 -14.83
CA GLU A 21 5.16 17.20 -14.84
C GLU A 21 6.09 16.78 -13.70
N PHE A 22 7.31 16.38 -14.02
CA PHE A 22 8.29 15.94 -13.02
C PHE A 22 8.62 17.04 -11.99
N SER A 23 8.55 18.31 -12.38
CA SER A 23 8.70 19.45 -11.47
C SER A 23 7.69 19.43 -10.32
N GLY A 24 6.53 18.79 -10.50
CA GLY A 24 5.49 18.64 -9.49
C GLY A 24 5.87 17.72 -8.33
N VAL A 25 6.91 16.87 -8.47
CA VAL A 25 7.36 15.94 -7.43
C VAL A 25 7.90 16.68 -6.19
N ALA A 26 8.53 17.85 -6.38
CA ALA A 26 9.04 18.64 -5.27
C ALA A 26 7.98 19.57 -4.65
N ASP A 27 6.82 19.74 -5.30
CA ASP A 27 5.75 20.59 -4.78
C ASP A 27 4.87 19.81 -3.82
N ARG A 28 4.92 20.17 -2.53
CA ARG A 28 4.08 19.58 -1.49
C ARG A 28 2.58 19.73 -1.75
N ARG A 29 2.18 20.72 -2.56
CA ARG A 29 0.78 20.93 -2.95
C ARG A 29 0.25 19.85 -3.90
N SER A 30 1.13 19.06 -4.50
CA SER A 30 0.78 17.90 -5.34
C SER A 30 0.38 16.67 -4.52
N TYR A 31 0.48 16.72 -3.19
CA TYR A 31 0.22 15.59 -2.30
C TYR A 31 -0.98 15.88 -1.39
N ALA A 32 -1.83 14.87 -1.20
CA ALA A 32 -2.91 14.91 -0.24
C ALA A 32 -2.54 14.09 1.00
N PRO A 33 -2.90 14.55 2.22
CA PRO A 33 -2.81 13.70 3.40
C PRO A 33 -3.76 12.51 3.26
N LEU A 34 -3.39 11.38 3.88
CA LEU A 34 -4.33 10.27 4.02
C LEU A 34 -5.56 10.71 4.83
N PRO A 35 -6.77 10.23 4.49
CA PRO A 35 -7.95 10.50 5.30
C PRO A 35 -7.82 9.92 6.71
N ASP A 36 -8.51 10.54 7.66
CA ASP A 36 -8.52 10.08 9.04
C ASP A 36 -9.04 8.64 9.16
N GLY A 37 -8.42 7.87 10.05
CA GLY A 37 -8.79 6.49 10.34
C GLY A 37 -8.23 5.45 9.36
N TRP A 38 -7.51 5.87 8.31
CA TRP A 38 -6.75 4.95 7.47
C TRP A 38 -5.64 4.27 8.26
N VAL A 39 -5.37 3.02 7.91
CA VAL A 39 -4.37 2.17 8.56
C VAL A 39 -3.21 1.92 7.59
N LEU A 40 -1.98 2.05 8.09
CA LEU A 40 -0.78 1.65 7.36
C LEU A 40 -0.44 0.20 7.69
N LEU A 41 -0.46 -0.64 6.66
CA LEU A 41 0.04 -2.01 6.72
C LEU A 41 1.47 -2.03 6.22
N ALA A 42 2.38 -2.66 6.97
CA ALA A 42 3.79 -2.74 6.60
C ALA A 42 4.30 -4.17 6.79
N ALA A 43 5.06 -4.65 5.79
CA ALA A 43 5.80 -5.90 5.85
C ALA A 43 7.28 -5.62 5.58
N ASP A 44 8.14 -6.30 6.35
CA ASP A 44 9.59 -6.23 6.24
C ASP A 44 10.16 -7.65 6.11
N ILE A 45 11.11 -7.84 5.20
CA ILE A 45 11.73 -9.15 4.97
C ILE A 45 12.94 -9.29 5.89
N VAL A 46 12.78 -10.09 6.93
CA VAL A 46 13.84 -10.42 7.88
C VAL A 46 15.09 -10.95 7.15
N ARG A 47 16.26 -10.36 7.45
CA ARG A 47 17.58 -10.72 6.87
C ARG A 47 17.66 -10.58 5.34
N SER A 48 16.84 -9.72 4.76
CA SER A 48 16.92 -9.32 3.34
C SER A 48 18.36 -9.04 2.88
N ARG A 49 19.17 -8.30 3.65
CA ARG A 49 20.55 -7.94 3.32
C ARG A 49 21.45 -9.16 3.04
N ASP A 50 21.31 -10.22 3.83
CA ASP A 50 22.07 -11.47 3.63
C ASP A 50 21.60 -12.20 2.37
N ALA A 51 20.28 -12.24 2.16
CA ALA A 51 19.67 -12.85 0.97
C ALA A 51 20.09 -12.09 -0.31
N LEU A 52 20.13 -10.77 -0.25
CA LEU A 52 20.60 -9.91 -1.34
C LEU A 52 22.09 -10.15 -1.63
N ALA A 53 22.92 -10.22 -0.59
CA ALA A 53 24.34 -10.53 -0.73
C ALA A 53 24.59 -11.93 -1.33
N ALA A 54 23.69 -12.88 -1.08
CA ALA A 54 23.70 -14.22 -1.67
C ALA A 54 23.11 -14.30 -3.09
N GLY A 55 22.74 -13.17 -3.70
CA GLY A 55 22.18 -13.12 -5.06
C GLY A 55 20.68 -13.43 -5.16
N ASN A 56 19.97 -13.54 -4.03
CA ASN A 56 18.55 -13.90 -3.98
C ASN A 56 17.60 -12.70 -4.16
N TYR A 57 18.04 -11.64 -4.83
CA TYR A 57 17.25 -10.42 -5.07
C TYR A 57 15.87 -10.72 -5.68
N LYS A 58 15.80 -11.67 -6.63
CA LYS A 58 14.54 -12.08 -7.25
C LYS A 58 13.55 -12.65 -6.21
N THR A 59 14.04 -13.44 -5.26
CA THR A 59 13.22 -14.03 -4.20
C THR A 59 12.71 -12.97 -3.24
N VAL A 60 13.57 -12.04 -2.82
CA VAL A 60 13.19 -10.92 -1.94
C VAL A 60 12.10 -10.08 -2.60
N ASN A 61 12.27 -9.71 -3.88
CA ASN A 61 11.26 -8.96 -4.62
C ASN A 61 9.95 -9.72 -4.79
N MET A 62 9.99 -11.04 -5.03
CA MET A 62 8.78 -11.84 -5.12
C MET A 62 8.01 -11.87 -3.80
N ILE A 63 8.70 -11.98 -2.67
CA ILE A 63 8.07 -11.95 -1.34
C ILE A 63 7.42 -10.58 -1.10
N ALA A 64 8.13 -9.48 -1.38
CA ALA A 64 7.59 -8.14 -1.24
C ALA A 64 6.36 -7.93 -2.14
N ALA A 65 6.41 -8.39 -3.39
CA ALA A 65 5.28 -8.33 -4.32
C ALA A 65 4.09 -9.18 -3.85
N ALA A 66 4.35 -10.37 -3.30
CA ALA A 66 3.31 -11.25 -2.76
C ALA A 66 2.61 -10.61 -1.55
N ALA A 67 3.35 -9.91 -0.68
CA ALA A 67 2.78 -9.16 0.44
C ALA A 67 1.77 -8.10 -0.03
N VAL A 68 2.16 -7.29 -1.02
CA VAL A 68 1.28 -6.28 -1.63
C VAL A 68 0.08 -6.95 -2.30
N ALA A 69 0.31 -8.01 -3.09
CA ALA A 69 -0.76 -8.71 -3.78
C ALA A 69 -1.79 -9.30 -2.82
N ALA A 70 -1.38 -9.85 -1.67
CA ALA A 70 -2.28 -10.36 -0.64
C ALA A 70 -3.22 -9.26 -0.13
N VAL A 71 -2.67 -8.07 0.18
CA VAL A 71 -3.46 -6.91 0.61
C VAL A 71 -4.42 -6.45 -0.49
N LEU A 72 -3.95 -6.30 -1.73
CA LEU A 72 -4.79 -5.84 -2.85
C LEU A 72 -5.92 -6.83 -3.16
N ASN A 73 -5.66 -8.13 -3.11
CA ASN A 73 -6.66 -9.16 -3.36
C ASN A 73 -7.76 -9.18 -2.28
N ALA A 74 -7.40 -8.88 -1.03
CA ALA A 74 -8.36 -8.74 0.08
C ALA A 74 -9.20 -7.44 0.00
N SER A 75 -8.87 -6.52 -0.90
CA SER A 75 -9.44 -5.16 -0.92
C SER A 75 -10.59 -4.96 -1.91
N GLN A 76 -11.18 -6.04 -2.45
CA GLN A 76 -12.47 -6.02 -3.17
C GLN A 76 -12.59 -4.95 -4.29
N ASN A 77 -11.54 -4.76 -5.10
CA ASN A 77 -11.43 -3.76 -6.19
C ASN A 77 -11.29 -2.29 -5.75
N ILE A 78 -10.96 -2.03 -4.49
CA ILE A 78 -10.62 -0.69 -4.02
C ILE A 78 -9.17 -0.39 -4.44
N GLU A 79 -8.95 0.78 -5.04
CA GLU A 79 -7.60 1.24 -5.36
C GLU A 79 -6.91 1.72 -4.09
N LEU A 80 -5.71 1.20 -3.82
CA LEU A 80 -4.95 1.49 -2.62
C LEU A 80 -3.56 2.03 -2.97
N PRO A 81 -3.07 3.07 -2.28
CA PRO A 81 -1.67 3.47 -2.39
C PRO A 81 -0.78 2.41 -1.74
N PHE A 82 0.28 2.02 -2.45
CA PHE A 82 1.33 1.15 -1.92
C PHE A 82 2.70 1.63 -2.38
N VAL A 83 3.73 1.30 -1.59
CA VAL A 83 5.12 1.58 -1.92
C VAL A 83 6.00 0.38 -1.61
N PHE A 84 7.03 0.17 -2.43
CA PHE A 84 8.12 -0.77 -2.15
C PHE A 84 9.29 -0.03 -1.51
N GLY A 85 9.77 -0.55 -0.38
CA GLY A 85 10.97 -0.05 0.31
C GLY A 85 12.28 -0.68 -0.17
N GLY A 86 12.20 -1.61 -1.13
CA GLY A 86 13.30 -2.47 -1.58
C GLY A 86 13.11 -3.90 -1.08
N ASP A 87 13.26 -4.10 0.23
CA ASP A 87 13.06 -5.37 0.93
C ASP A 87 11.80 -5.41 1.81
N GLY A 88 11.05 -4.32 1.87
CA GLY A 88 9.75 -4.24 2.51
C GLY A 88 8.68 -3.68 1.58
N ALA A 89 7.44 -3.74 2.04
CA ALA A 89 6.28 -3.17 1.37
C ALA A 89 5.36 -2.48 2.37
N MET A 90 4.72 -1.40 1.94
CA MET A 90 3.71 -0.71 2.72
C MET A 90 2.48 -0.43 1.85
N ALA A 91 1.29 -0.54 2.43
CA ALA A 91 0.03 -0.15 1.82
C ALA A 91 -0.82 0.63 2.84
N ALA A 92 -1.56 1.64 2.37
CA ALA A 92 -2.56 2.30 3.20
C ALA A 92 -3.95 1.79 2.84
N VAL A 93 -4.74 1.45 3.86
CA VAL A 93 -6.10 0.89 3.68
C VAL A 93 -7.14 1.70 4.46
N PRO A 94 -8.36 1.85 3.93
CA PRO A 94 -9.46 2.45 4.68
C PRO A 94 -9.84 1.56 5.89
N PRO A 95 -10.42 2.13 6.95
CA PRO A 95 -10.65 1.44 8.22
C PRO A 95 -11.50 0.17 8.10
N HIS A 96 -12.45 0.13 7.15
CA HIS A 96 -13.31 -1.04 6.95
C HIS A 96 -12.59 -2.25 6.33
N LEU A 97 -11.41 -2.05 5.71
CA LEU A 97 -10.58 -3.13 5.18
C LEU A 97 -9.42 -3.52 6.10
N ALA A 98 -9.18 -2.76 7.18
CA ALA A 98 -7.97 -2.90 7.99
C ALA A 98 -7.80 -4.31 8.57
N GLU A 99 -8.89 -4.93 9.01
CA GLU A 99 -8.84 -6.29 9.57
C GLU A 99 -8.59 -7.34 8.49
N GLU A 100 -9.37 -7.35 7.40
CA GLU A 100 -9.25 -8.33 6.31
C GLU A 100 -7.88 -8.23 5.62
N ALA A 101 -7.45 -7.03 5.28
CA ALA A 101 -6.15 -6.78 4.67
C ALA A 101 -4.99 -7.09 5.64
N GLY A 102 -5.17 -6.84 6.93
CA GLY A 102 -4.21 -7.21 7.96
C GLY A 102 -4.03 -8.72 8.10
N GLN A 103 -5.13 -9.49 8.07
CA GLN A 103 -5.08 -10.95 8.08
C GLN A 103 -4.42 -11.51 6.80
N ALA A 104 -4.74 -10.94 5.64
CA ALA A 104 -4.09 -11.30 4.38
C ALA A 104 -2.58 -11.05 4.43
N LEU A 105 -2.14 -9.92 5.02
CA LEU A 105 -0.72 -9.62 5.21
C LEU A 105 -0.05 -10.50 6.28
N ALA A 106 -0.78 -10.99 7.28
CA ALA A 106 -0.20 -11.91 8.26
C ALA A 106 -0.08 -13.35 7.72
N GLY A 107 -0.97 -13.74 6.80
CA GLY A 107 -1.08 -15.09 6.27
C GLY A 107 -0.47 -15.33 4.89
N PHE A 108 0.16 -14.35 4.25
CA PHE A 108 0.80 -14.58 2.95
C PHE A 108 2.10 -15.38 3.14
N GLY A 109 2.06 -16.68 2.87
CA GLY A 109 3.21 -17.57 3.05
C GLY A 109 2.86 -19.04 2.96
#